data_AF-A0A958U6Y9-F1
#
_entry.id   AF-A0A958U6Y9-F1
#
_cell.length_a   1.000
_cell.length_b   1.000
_cell.length_c   1.000
_cell.angle_alpha   90.00
_cell.angle_beta   90.00
_cell.angle_gamma   90.00
#
_symmetry.space_group_name_H-M   'P 1'
#
loop_
_entity.id
_entity.type
_entity.pdbx_description
1 polymer ?
#
loop_
_entity_poly.entity_id
_entity_poly.type
_entity_poly.pdbx_seq_one_letter_code
_entity_poly.pdbx_strand_id
1 'polypeptide(L)' 'SLMLVTALNPKIGYYKAAEIANTAHKNGTTLKEEAINLGYLTTDEFDAWVKPEDMVGDI' A
#
# COMPACT_ATOMS: atom_id res chain seq x y z
N SER A 1 -2.85 -9.28 0.74
CA SER A 1 -2.90 -8.92 2.17
C SER A 1 -2.96 -7.42 2.36
N LEU A 2 -3.91 -6.92 3.16
CA LEU A 2 -4.03 -5.48 3.51
C LEU A 2 -2.90 -5.00 4.44
N MET A 3 -2.14 -5.91 5.04
CA MET A 3 -1.06 -5.61 5.99
C MET A 3 0.15 -4.91 5.37
N LEU A 4 0.32 -4.96 4.03
CA LEU A 4 1.43 -4.32 3.33
C LEU A 4 1.32 -2.77 3.32
N VAL A 5 0.17 -2.24 3.75
CA VAL A 5 -0.09 -0.81 3.81
C VAL A 5 0.84 -0.07 4.79
N THR A 6 1.38 -0.75 5.81
CA THR A 6 2.29 -0.14 6.79
C THR A 6 3.61 0.31 6.17
N ALA A 7 4.05 -0.35 5.10
CA ALA A 7 5.23 0.06 4.33
C ALA A 7 5.01 1.42 3.61
N LEU A 8 3.75 1.78 3.34
CA LEU A 8 3.40 3.05 2.70
C LEU A 8 3.34 4.21 3.69
N ASN A 9 3.14 3.96 4.99
CA ASN A 9 3.06 5.00 6.02
C ASN A 9 4.20 6.02 5.99
N PRO A 10 5.50 5.66 5.91
CA PRO A 10 6.59 6.63 5.84
C PRO A 10 6.71 7.35 4.49
N LYS A 11 6.03 6.89 3.43
CA LYS A 11 6.13 7.46 2.07
C LYS A 11 5.01 8.44 1.78
N ILE A 12 3.77 8.02 2.04
CA ILE A 12 2.56 8.79 1.72
C ILE A 12 1.85 9.30 2.98
N GLY A 13 2.27 8.88 4.17
CA GLY A 13 1.65 9.22 5.45
C GLY A 13 0.58 8.21 5.88
N TYR A 14 0.39 8.09 7.19
CA TYR A 14 -0.56 7.16 7.81
C TYR A 14 -2.00 7.31 7.27
N TYR A 15 -2.50 8.55 7.16
CA TYR A 15 -3.87 8.80 6.72
C TYR A 15 -4.13 8.33 5.28
N LYS A 16 -3.22 8.64 4.34
CA LYS A 16 -3.37 8.21 2.94
C LYS A 16 -3.25 6.70 2.80
N ALA A 17 -2.32 6.10 3.53
CA ALA A 17 -2.16 4.65 3.57
C ALA A 17 -3.44 3.97 4.11
N ALA A 18 -3.98 4.45 5.23
CA ALA A 18 -5.23 3.95 5.80
C ALA A 18 -6.42 4.12 4.85
N GLU A 19 -6.49 5.20 4.07
CA GLU A 19 -7.53 5.42 3.07
C GLU A 19 -7.45 4.41 1.92
N ILE A 20 -6.26 4.13 1.41
CA ILE A 20 -6.04 3.08 0.40
C ILE A 20 -6.50 1.73 0.93
N ALA A 21 -6.12 1.36 2.16
CA ALA A 21 -6.52 0.08 2.73
C ALA A 21 -8.03 -0.03 2.95
N ASN A 22 -8.68 1.03 3.45
CA ASN A 22 -10.13 1.03 3.64
C ASN A 22 -10.87 0.94 2.30
N THR A 23 -10.43 1.70 1.30
CA THR A 23 -11.04 1.70 -0.03
C THR A 23 -10.84 0.35 -0.72
N ALA A 24 -9.64 -0.21 -0.66
CA ALA A 24 -9.32 -1.52 -1.22
C ALA A 24 -10.15 -2.63 -0.56
N HIS A 25 -10.29 -2.57 0.77
CA HIS A 25 -11.12 -3.53 1.50
C HIS A 25 -12.61 -3.39 1.14
N LYS A 26 -13.11 -2.15 1.02
CA LYS A 26 -14.52 -1.87 0.71
C LYS A 26 -14.88 -2.25 -0.73
N ASN A 27 -14.00 -1.99 -1.67
CA ASN A 27 -14.21 -2.27 -3.10
C ASN A 27 -13.81 -3.71 -3.48
N GLY A 28 -13.10 -4.43 -2.62
CA GLY A 28 -12.56 -5.76 -2.93
C GLY A 28 -11.41 -5.71 -3.95
N THR A 29 -10.78 -4.56 -4.11
CA THR A 29 -9.66 -4.29 -5.03
C THR A 29 -8.32 -4.45 -4.30
N THR A 30 -7.23 -4.41 -5.06
CA THR A 30 -5.89 -4.47 -4.47
C THR A 30 -5.44 -3.10 -3.93
N LEU A 31 -4.54 -3.11 -2.94
CA LEU A 31 -3.91 -1.87 -2.44
C LEU A 31 -3.23 -1.07 -3.56
N LYS A 32 -2.64 -1.78 -4.54
CA LYS A 32 -1.95 -1.19 -5.67
C LYS A 32 -2.92 -0.44 -6.58
N GLU A 33 -4.04 -1.07 -6.94
CA GLU A 33 -5.08 -0.45 -7.77
C GLU A 33 -5.65 0.80 -7.10
N GLU A 34 -5.98 0.73 -5.81
CA GLU A 34 -6.52 1.89 -5.10
C GLU A 34 -5.48 2.99 -4.90
N ALA A 35 -4.22 2.64 -4.66
CA ALA A 35 -3.15 3.62 -4.57
C ALA A 35 -2.97 4.43 -5.87
N ILE A 36 -3.14 3.76 -7.01
CA ILE A 36 -3.10 4.39 -8.35
C ILE A 36 -4.39 5.17 -8.62
N ASN A 37 -5.56 4.60 -8.32
CA ASN A 37 -6.86 5.26 -8.51
C ASN A 37 -7.00 6.55 -7.68
N LEU A 38 -6.52 6.54 -6.44
CA LEU A 38 -6.50 7.70 -5.55
C LEU A 38 -5.39 8.70 -5.94
N GLY A 39 -4.51 8.34 -6.87
CA GLY A 39 -3.39 9.18 -7.32
C GLY A 39 -2.36 9.44 -6.23
N TYR A 40 -2.26 8.55 -5.24
CA TYR A 40 -1.33 8.70 -4.13
C TYR A 40 0.09 8.28 -4.46
N LEU A 41 0.23 7.35 -5.40
CA LEU A 41 1.50 6.89 -5.93
C LEU A 41 1.28 6.09 -7.22
N THR A 42 2.35 5.91 -7.97
CA THR A 42 2.35 5.14 -9.22
C THR A 42 2.59 3.65 -8.98
N THR A 43 2.27 2.82 -9.99
CA THR A 43 2.58 1.38 -10.00
C THR A 43 4.03 1.09 -9.63
N ASP A 44 4.96 1.85 -10.21
CA ASP A 44 6.41 1.68 -9.99
C ASP A 44 6.82 2.05 -8.56
N GLU A 45 6.25 3.12 -8.00
CA GLU A 45 6.49 3.48 -6.59
C GLU A 45 5.93 2.44 -5.63
N PHE A 46 4.77 1.86 -5.94
CA PHE A 46 4.20 0.77 -5.15
C PHE A 46 5.12 -0.44 -5.15
N ASP A 47 5.57 -0.90 -6.33
CA ASP A 47 6.47 -2.06 -6.41
C ASP A 47 7.86 -1.77 -5.81
N ALA A 48 8.32 -0.53 -5.87
CA ALA A 48 9.59 -0.12 -5.26
C ALA A 48 9.52 -0.10 -3.72
N TRP A 49 8.39 0.29 -3.13
CA TRP A 49 8.24 0.47 -1.69
C TRP A 49 7.60 -0.74 -0.99
N VAL A 50 6.73 -1.46 -1.67
CA VAL A 50 5.99 -2.61 -1.14
C VAL A 50 6.66 -3.88 -1.62
N LYS A 51 7.73 -4.25 -0.91
CA LYS A 51 8.45 -5.51 -1.13
C LYS A 51 8.14 -6.48 0.00
N PRO A 52 7.35 -7.53 -0.23
CA PRO A 52 7.06 -8.54 0.80
C PRO A 52 8.34 -9.18 1.35
N GLU A 53 9.38 -9.26 0.52
CA GLU A 53 10.71 -9.79 0.81
C GLU A 53 11.41 -9.00 1.93
N ASP A 54 11.25 -7.68 1.96
CA ASP A 54 11.81 -6.81 3.00
C ASP A 54 10.92 -6.77 4.26
N MET A 55 9.73 -7.38 4.22
CA MET A 55 8.73 -7.37 5.29
C MET A 55 8.62 -8.70 6.05
N VAL A 56 9.37 -9.72 5.63
CA VAL A 56 9.64 -10.91 6.43
C VAL A 56 10.91 -10.66 7.22
N GLY A 57 10.78 -10.37 8.52
CA GLY A 57 11.95 -10.27 9.39
C GLY A 57 12.77 -11.55 9.29
N ASP A 58 14.09 -11.44 9.13
CA ASP A 58 15.00 -12.58 9.18
C ASP A 58 14.67 -13.45 10.40
N ILE A 59 14.43 -14.74 10.16
CA ILE A 59 14.14 -15.76 11.18
C ILE A 59 15.42 -16.14 11.92
#